data_AF-A1VMY4-F1
#
_entry.id   AF-A1VMY4-F1
#
_cell.length_a   1.000
_cell.length_b   1.000
_cell.length_c   1.000
_cell.angle_alpha   90.00
_cell.angle_beta   90.00
_cell.angle_gamma   90.00
#
_symmetry.space_group_name_H-M   'P 1'
#
loop_
_entity.id
_entity.type
_entity.pdbx_description
1 polymer ?
#
loop_
_entity_poly.entity_id
_entity_poly.type
_entity_poly.pdbx_seq_one_letter_code
_entity_poly.pdbx_strand_id
1 'polypeptide(L)'
;MCRKACVTRPVRAEGFEMAVFVLDRSGRPLMPCTEKRARLLLERGRARVHKMLPFTIRVVDRFAESSEFQALRIKLDPGSKTTGIALVREAERGAVAVLNLFELAHRGRQISKALTARRGHRRLRRGKLRYRAPRFLNRDNKAKGWLAPSLQHRVDTTLAWVNRLEQLAPVSAISTEMVRFDMQALENPEIEGAQYQQGTLAGYEVREYLLEKWGRTCAYCGAKNVPLQIEHIHPKSKSGSDRIGNLTLACQCCNQKKAALPVEVFLARKPELLKRILGQAKRPLKDAAAVNSTRWALVNALKTTGLVVETASGGRTKFNRMALGIPKTHALDAACVGHVNAMTGWHKPTLRLKAMGRGSYQRTRLDKYGSARGYLTRSKSIQGFQTGDMVKAEVTQGKKTGIHTGRVAVRASGSFNIQTRHGLVQGVSHRYCTVVQRGDGYGYQLVAKTDATGTPPKQGDASHPALYLPGLKAEVSRANR
;
A
#
# COMPACT_ATOMS: atom_id res chain seq x y z
N MET A 1 47.86 -29.64 -26.77
CA MET A 1 46.97 -28.74 -27.55
C MET A 1 45.91 -28.17 -26.63
N CYS A 2 46.05 -26.89 -26.28
CA CYS A 2 45.20 -26.15 -25.36
C CYS A 2 43.90 -25.74 -26.06
N ARG A 3 42.75 -26.35 -25.72
CA ARG A 3 41.43 -25.88 -26.19
C ARG A 3 40.87 -24.88 -25.18
N LYS A 4 41.04 -23.59 -25.50
CA LYS A 4 40.37 -22.46 -24.84
C LYS A 4 38.85 -22.67 -24.95
N ALA A 5 38.19 -22.96 -23.84
CA ALA A 5 36.75 -22.83 -23.74
C ALA A 5 36.42 -21.32 -23.68
N CYS A 6 35.87 -20.80 -24.78
CA CYS A 6 35.30 -19.46 -24.82
C CYS A 6 34.13 -19.40 -23.83
N VAL A 7 34.37 -18.82 -22.66
CA VAL A 7 33.32 -18.34 -21.77
C VAL A 7 32.66 -17.17 -22.49
N THR A 8 31.51 -17.42 -23.10
CA THR A 8 30.62 -16.39 -23.60
C THR A 8 30.34 -15.41 -22.46
N ARG A 9 30.81 -14.17 -22.62
CA ARG A 9 30.52 -13.06 -21.72
C ARG A 9 29.01 -13.05 -21.44
N PRO A 10 28.56 -13.07 -20.17
CA PRO A 10 27.16 -12.78 -19.91
C PRO A 10 26.92 -11.35 -20.37
N VAL A 11 25.93 -11.20 -21.26
CA VAL A 11 25.31 -9.94 -21.61
C VAL A 11 25.15 -9.13 -20.33
N ARG A 12 25.66 -7.89 -20.31
CA ARG A 12 25.38 -6.90 -19.25
C ARG A 12 23.88 -6.60 -19.26
N ALA A 13 23.09 -7.53 -18.72
CA ALA A 13 21.67 -7.34 -18.48
C ALA A 13 21.54 -6.60 -17.15
N GLU A 14 21.03 -5.38 -17.25
CA GLU A 14 20.55 -4.46 -16.22
C GLU A 14 20.51 -5.04 -14.80
N GLY A 15 21.37 -4.51 -13.93
CA GLY A 15 21.48 -4.94 -12.54
C GLY A 15 20.17 -4.77 -11.75
N PHE A 16 19.99 -5.62 -10.76
CA PHE A 16 18.98 -5.50 -9.73
C PHE A 16 19.29 -4.26 -8.88
N GLU A 17 18.71 -3.10 -9.23
CA GLU A 17 19.12 -1.80 -8.69
C GLU A 17 18.58 -1.44 -7.29
N MET A 18 17.97 -2.37 -6.56
CA MET A 18 17.62 -2.16 -5.15
C MET A 18 18.81 -2.44 -4.24
N ALA A 19 18.95 -1.66 -3.16
CA ALA A 19 19.95 -2.01 -2.15
C ALA A 19 19.57 -3.32 -1.44
N VAL A 20 20.58 -4.14 -1.17
CA VAL A 20 20.47 -5.41 -0.44
C VAL A 20 20.62 -5.11 1.04
N PHE A 21 19.69 -5.59 1.85
CA PHE A 21 19.77 -5.48 3.30
C PHE A 21 20.90 -6.38 3.82
N VAL A 22 21.63 -5.89 4.82
CA VAL A 22 22.78 -6.59 5.38
C VAL A 22 22.59 -6.68 6.88
N LEU A 23 22.71 -7.89 7.42
CA LEU A 23 22.78 -8.15 8.85
C LEU A 23 24.19 -8.57 9.22
N ASP A 24 24.61 -8.21 10.43
CA ASP A 24 25.89 -8.62 10.99
C ASP A 24 25.91 -10.11 11.40
N ARG A 25 27.01 -10.57 11.99
CA ARG A 25 27.13 -11.94 12.49
C ARG A 25 26.13 -12.25 13.60
N SER A 26 25.62 -11.30 14.36
CA SER A 26 24.62 -11.49 15.43
C SER A 26 23.16 -11.37 14.96
N GLY A 27 22.92 -10.88 13.74
CA GLY A 27 21.60 -10.60 13.19
C GLY A 27 21.13 -9.16 13.36
N ARG A 28 22.00 -8.25 13.85
CA ARG A 28 21.77 -6.81 13.94
C ARG A 28 21.93 -6.14 12.56
N PRO A 29 21.16 -5.08 12.27
CA PRO A 29 21.20 -4.43 10.96
C PRO A 29 22.51 -3.67 10.73
N LEU A 30 23.04 -3.77 9.50
CA LEU A 30 24.14 -2.98 8.95
C LEU A 30 23.65 -2.11 7.79
N MET A 31 24.51 -1.21 7.30
CA MET A 31 24.20 -0.41 6.11
C MET A 31 23.85 -1.31 4.90
N PRO A 32 22.71 -1.05 4.23
CA PRO A 32 22.39 -1.71 2.97
C PRO A 32 23.50 -1.50 1.94
N CYS A 33 23.72 -2.49 1.08
CA CYS A 33 24.78 -2.45 0.07
C CYS A 33 24.24 -2.63 -1.35
N THR A 34 25.06 -2.35 -2.35
CA THR A 34 24.69 -2.59 -3.75
C THR A 34 24.62 -4.09 -4.03
N GLU A 35 23.79 -4.49 -4.99
CA GLU A 35 23.72 -5.87 -5.47
C GLU A 35 25.11 -6.42 -5.85
N LYS A 36 25.93 -5.61 -6.56
CA LYS A 36 27.31 -5.97 -6.90
C LYS A 36 28.12 -6.35 -5.66
N ARG A 37 28.03 -5.57 -4.58
CA ARG A 37 28.74 -5.85 -3.32
C ARG A 37 28.17 -7.08 -2.62
N ALA A 38 26.85 -7.23 -2.56
CA ALA A 38 26.21 -8.41 -1.98
C ALA A 38 26.64 -9.70 -2.68
N ARG A 39 26.66 -9.69 -4.01
CA ARG A 39 27.11 -10.81 -4.83
C ARG A 39 28.58 -11.15 -4.56
N LEU A 40 29.47 -10.17 -4.53
CA LEU A 40 30.89 -10.40 -4.18
C LEU A 40 31.06 -10.98 -2.77
N LEU A 41 30.25 -10.54 -1.80
CA LEU A 41 30.29 -11.09 -0.44
C LEU A 41 29.84 -12.56 -0.39
N LEU A 42 28.82 -12.91 -1.17
CA LEU A 42 28.32 -14.28 -1.29
C LEU A 42 29.32 -15.19 -2.02
N GLU A 43 29.84 -14.76 -3.17
CA GLU A 43 30.83 -15.48 -3.99
C GLU A 43 32.11 -15.78 -3.17
N ARG A 44 32.54 -14.83 -2.34
CA ARG A 44 33.72 -14.99 -1.46
C ARG A 44 33.42 -15.73 -0.16
N GLY A 45 32.21 -16.24 0.04
CA GLY A 45 31.82 -16.94 1.27
C GLY A 45 31.79 -16.08 2.54
N ARG A 46 31.84 -14.74 2.41
CA ARG A 46 31.80 -13.77 3.53
C ARG A 46 30.38 -13.41 3.99
N ALA A 47 29.37 -13.87 3.26
CA ALA A 47 27.97 -13.73 3.64
C ALA A 47 27.17 -15.00 3.34
N ARG A 48 25.98 -15.09 3.93
CA ARG A 48 24.96 -16.12 3.66
C ARG A 48 23.63 -15.44 3.39
N VAL A 49 22.77 -16.06 2.58
CA VAL A 49 21.42 -15.57 2.34
C VAL A 49 20.60 -15.75 3.62
N HIS A 50 20.04 -14.65 4.14
CA HIS A 50 19.18 -14.67 5.31
C HIS A 50 17.69 -14.70 4.93
N LYS A 51 17.32 -13.91 3.91
CA LYS A 51 15.93 -13.82 3.42
C LYS A 51 15.94 -13.48 1.93
N MET A 52 14.99 -14.04 1.17
CA MET A 52 14.86 -13.76 -0.26
C MET A 52 14.12 -12.46 -0.55
N LEU A 53 13.04 -12.17 0.19
CA LEU A 53 12.20 -10.98 -0.05
C LEU A 53 11.80 -10.31 1.27
N PRO A 54 12.19 -9.03 1.49
CA PRO A 54 13.22 -8.32 0.72
C PRO A 54 14.58 -9.04 0.83
N PHE A 55 15.39 -8.97 -0.23
CA PHE A 55 16.65 -9.72 -0.29
C PHE A 55 17.60 -9.22 0.80
N THR A 56 18.02 -10.14 1.67
CA THR A 56 18.81 -9.86 2.87
C THR A 56 19.92 -10.89 2.99
N ILE A 57 21.14 -10.42 3.19
CA ILE A 57 22.30 -11.26 3.48
C ILE A 57 22.76 -11.04 4.93
N ARG A 58 23.38 -12.06 5.51
CA ARG A 58 24.05 -11.99 6.81
C ARG A 58 25.55 -12.16 6.60
N VAL A 59 26.36 -11.20 7.01
CA VAL A 59 27.82 -11.33 6.97
C VAL A 59 28.31 -12.19 8.12
N VAL A 60 29.42 -12.90 7.92
CA VAL A 60 29.94 -13.87 8.90
C VAL A 60 31.13 -13.34 9.70
N ASP A 61 31.66 -12.19 9.31
CA ASP A 61 32.97 -11.68 9.71
C ASP A 61 32.95 -10.24 10.23
N ARG A 62 31.76 -9.72 10.55
CA ARG A 62 31.59 -8.35 11.05
C ARG A 62 30.46 -8.26 12.07
N PHE A 63 30.63 -7.34 13.01
CA PHE A 63 29.67 -6.97 14.03
C PHE A 63 29.18 -5.53 13.82
N ALA A 64 27.96 -5.24 14.27
CA ALA A 64 27.37 -3.91 14.14
C ALA A 64 28.12 -2.85 14.98
N GLU A 65 28.61 -3.24 16.15
CA GLU A 65 29.33 -2.38 17.10
C GLU A 65 30.66 -1.87 16.53
N SER A 66 31.28 -2.65 15.65
CA SER A 66 32.54 -2.30 14.98
C SER A 66 32.31 -1.60 13.63
N SER A 67 31.14 -1.01 13.42
CA SER A 67 30.74 -0.41 12.15
C SER A 67 30.15 0.98 12.35
N GLU A 68 30.45 1.88 11.41
CA GLU A 68 29.83 3.21 11.36
C GLU A 68 28.65 3.23 10.39
N PHE A 69 27.63 3.99 10.75
CA PHE A 69 26.38 4.08 9.99
C PHE A 69 26.11 5.51 9.53
N GLN A 70 25.54 5.62 8.34
CA GLN A 70 25.01 6.88 7.82
C GLN A 70 23.53 6.96 8.19
N ALA A 71 23.02 8.17 8.41
CA ALA A 71 21.62 8.37 8.77
C ALA A 71 20.68 7.81 7.70
N LEU A 72 19.82 6.86 8.10
CA LEU A 72 18.77 6.30 7.27
C LEU A 72 17.41 6.73 7.78
N ARG A 73 16.54 7.12 6.86
CA ARG A 73 15.20 7.59 7.16
C ARG A 73 14.16 6.79 6.37
N ILE A 74 13.10 6.38 7.06
CA ILE A 74 11.92 5.82 6.40
C ILE A 74 10.98 6.98 6.07
N LYS A 75 10.61 7.13 4.80
CA LYS A 75 9.60 8.10 4.38
C LYS A 75 8.32 7.40 3.96
N LEU A 76 7.18 7.91 4.43
CA LEU A 76 5.86 7.31 4.28
C LEU A 76 4.91 8.28 3.60
N ASP A 77 4.23 7.82 2.55
CA ASP A 77 3.08 8.49 1.92
C ASP A 77 1.81 7.63 2.13
N PRO A 78 1.02 7.88 3.19
CA PRO A 78 -0.17 7.10 3.50
C PRO A 78 -1.33 7.41 2.55
N GLY A 79 -1.68 6.45 1.68
CA GLY A 79 -2.84 6.53 0.81
C GLY A 79 -3.99 5.60 1.22
N SER A 80 -5.16 5.78 0.60
CA SER A 80 -6.36 5.02 0.98
C SER A 80 -6.33 3.53 0.56
N LYS A 81 -5.64 3.25 -0.55
CA LYS A 81 -5.49 1.90 -1.13
C LYS A 81 -4.07 1.37 -0.98
N THR A 82 -3.10 2.26 -1.05
CA THR A 82 -1.67 1.94 -1.04
C THR A 82 -0.97 2.96 -0.16
N THR A 83 -0.01 2.51 0.66
CA THR A 83 0.97 3.40 1.30
C THR A 83 2.29 3.29 0.55
N GLY A 84 2.83 4.41 0.10
CA GLY A 84 4.20 4.49 -0.41
C GLY A 84 5.19 4.46 0.74
N ILE A 85 6.29 3.73 0.58
CA ILE A 85 7.37 3.66 1.56
C ILE A 85 8.70 3.79 0.81
N ALA A 86 9.56 4.71 1.25
CA ALA A 86 10.91 4.84 0.74
C ALA A 86 11.91 4.74 1.89
N LEU A 87 12.94 3.90 1.74
CA LEU A 87 14.11 3.94 2.60
C LEU A 87 15.16 4.81 1.92
N VAL A 88 15.51 5.91 2.56
CA VAL A 88 16.47 6.88 2.04
C VAL A 88 17.65 7.04 2.98
N ARG A 89 18.80 7.36 2.40
CA ARG A 89 19.97 7.80 3.13
C ARG A 89 20.04 9.31 3.08
N GLU A 90 20.20 9.93 4.23
CA GLU A 90 20.36 11.37 4.34
C GLU A 90 21.83 11.73 4.13
N ALA A 91 22.05 12.81 3.37
CA ALA A 91 23.33 13.46 3.19
C ALA A 91 23.22 14.92 3.63
N GLU A 92 24.35 15.62 3.65
CA GLU A 92 24.40 17.02 4.05
C GLU A 92 23.46 17.91 3.23
N ARG A 93 23.05 19.04 3.82
CA ARG A 93 22.23 20.08 3.17
C ARG A 93 20.87 19.59 2.63
N GLY A 94 20.32 18.50 3.19
CA GLY A 94 19.00 17.98 2.82
C GLY A 94 18.97 17.20 1.50
N ALA A 95 20.13 16.74 1.02
CA ALA A 95 20.20 15.79 -0.08
C ALA A 95 19.84 14.37 0.41
N VAL A 96 19.08 13.64 -0.40
CA VAL A 96 18.67 12.25 -0.09
C VAL A 96 19.03 11.29 -1.22
N ALA A 97 19.49 10.10 -0.86
CA ALA A 97 19.74 9.01 -1.79
C ALA A 97 18.75 7.87 -1.53
N VAL A 98 17.95 7.51 -2.54
CA VAL A 98 16.95 6.44 -2.41
C VAL A 98 17.65 5.08 -2.46
N LEU A 99 17.44 4.26 -1.42
CA LEU A 99 18.01 2.91 -1.32
C LEU A 99 17.00 1.86 -1.81
N ASN A 100 15.78 1.92 -1.28
CA ASN A 100 14.71 0.96 -1.57
C ASN A 100 13.36 1.66 -1.65
N LEU A 101 12.52 1.21 -2.58
CA LEU A 101 11.15 1.68 -2.78
C LEU A 101 10.17 0.54 -2.55
N PHE A 102 9.08 0.82 -1.82
CA PHE A 102 8.01 -0.14 -1.58
C PHE A 102 6.63 0.47 -1.77
N GLU A 103 5.69 -0.36 -2.22
CA GLU A 103 4.28 -0.03 -2.29
C GLU A 103 3.46 -1.01 -1.46
N LEU A 104 2.91 -0.55 -0.35
CA LEU A 104 2.09 -1.37 0.54
C LEU A 104 0.61 -1.31 0.16
N ALA A 105 0.11 -2.36 -0.48
CA ALA A 105 -1.30 -2.50 -0.84
C ALA A 105 -2.16 -2.97 0.35
N HIS A 106 -3.10 -2.11 0.74
CA HIS A 106 -4.04 -2.35 1.84
C HIS A 106 -5.20 -3.28 1.45
N ARG A 107 -5.71 -4.04 2.42
CA ARG A 107 -6.93 -4.85 2.29
C ARG A 107 -8.16 -4.23 2.96
N GLY A 108 -8.13 -2.95 3.30
CA GLY A 108 -9.22 -2.26 4.00
C GLY A 108 -10.59 -2.45 3.33
N ARG A 109 -10.67 -2.37 1.99
CA ARG A 109 -11.91 -2.63 1.24
C ARG A 109 -12.38 -4.08 1.33
N GLN A 110 -11.46 -5.05 1.33
CA GLN A 110 -11.79 -6.47 1.48
C GLN A 110 -12.31 -6.75 2.89
N ILE A 111 -11.69 -6.16 3.91
CA ILE A 111 -12.13 -6.24 5.31
C ILE A 111 -13.54 -5.65 5.45
N SER A 112 -13.77 -4.45 4.92
CA SER A 112 -15.09 -3.81 4.93
C SER A 112 -16.16 -4.68 4.27
N LYS A 113 -15.88 -5.25 3.09
CA LYS A 113 -16.78 -6.20 2.41
C LYS A 113 -17.07 -7.44 3.27
N ALA A 114 -16.05 -8.04 3.88
CA ALA A 114 -16.20 -9.20 4.75
C ALA A 114 -17.03 -8.90 6.01
N LEU A 115 -16.88 -7.72 6.60
CA LEU A 115 -17.69 -7.27 7.73
C LEU A 115 -19.16 -7.04 7.32
N THR A 116 -19.41 -6.48 6.14
CA THR A 116 -20.76 -6.32 5.58
C THR A 116 -21.42 -7.68 5.34
N ALA A 117 -20.71 -8.64 4.74
CA ALA A 117 -21.22 -10.01 4.55
C ALA A 117 -21.54 -10.67 5.90
N ARG A 118 -20.63 -10.56 6.88
CA ARG A 118 -20.85 -11.06 8.25
C ARG A 118 -22.08 -10.44 8.90
N ARG A 119 -22.32 -9.14 8.73
CA ARG A 119 -23.53 -8.45 9.19
C ARG A 119 -24.77 -9.05 8.54
N GLY A 120 -24.75 -9.28 7.22
CA GLY A 120 -25.83 -9.92 6.47
C GLY A 120 -26.18 -11.31 7.00
N HIS A 121 -25.19 -12.19 7.15
CA HIS A 121 -25.40 -13.55 7.70
C HIS A 121 -25.93 -13.53 9.13
N ARG A 122 -25.48 -12.58 9.98
CA ARG A 122 -26.03 -12.41 11.33
C ARG A 122 -27.51 -11.97 11.29
N ARG A 123 -27.87 -11.05 10.38
CA ARG A 123 -29.27 -10.61 10.20
C ARG A 123 -30.16 -11.76 9.76
N LEU A 124 -29.73 -12.56 8.78
CA LEU A 124 -30.47 -13.73 8.31
C LEU A 124 -30.71 -14.74 9.45
N ARG A 125 -29.67 -15.06 10.23
CA ARG A 125 -29.81 -15.96 11.39
C ARG A 125 -30.79 -15.43 12.43
N ARG A 126 -30.75 -14.14 12.74
CA ARG A 126 -31.71 -13.50 13.67
C ARG A 126 -33.15 -13.55 13.14
N GLY A 127 -33.35 -13.35 11.83
CA GLY A 127 -34.66 -13.48 11.21
C GLY A 127 -35.25 -14.90 11.26
N LYS A 128 -34.38 -15.92 11.37
CA LYS A 128 -34.79 -17.33 11.53
C LYS A 128 -34.94 -17.77 12.99
N LEU A 129 -34.23 -17.14 13.93
CA LEU A 129 -34.26 -17.46 15.36
C LEU A 129 -35.18 -16.48 16.10
N ARG A 130 -36.49 -16.53 15.78
CA ARG A 130 -37.52 -15.62 16.31
C ARG A 130 -37.65 -15.65 17.85
N TYR A 131 -37.22 -16.74 18.49
CA TYR A 131 -37.29 -16.92 19.95
C TYR A 131 -36.20 -16.17 20.74
N ARG A 132 -35.19 -15.56 20.10
CA ARG A 132 -34.12 -14.84 20.80
C ARG A 132 -34.30 -13.33 20.71
N ALA A 133 -34.56 -12.68 21.85
CA ALA A 133 -34.64 -11.23 21.95
C ALA A 133 -33.35 -10.54 21.42
N PRO A 134 -33.48 -9.41 20.68
CA PRO A 134 -32.34 -8.68 20.16
C PRO A 134 -31.57 -7.96 21.28
N ARG A 135 -30.28 -8.26 21.43
CA ARG A 135 -29.39 -7.62 22.41
C ARG A 135 -28.68 -6.40 21.83
N PHE A 136 -29.36 -5.25 21.82
CA PHE A 136 -28.79 -3.97 21.32
C PHE A 136 -27.83 -3.31 22.31
N LEU A 137 -28.07 -3.50 23.61
CA LEU A 137 -27.28 -2.93 24.70
C LEU A 137 -25.91 -3.59 24.87
N ASN A 138 -25.71 -4.82 24.37
CA ASN A 138 -24.39 -5.49 24.35
C ASN A 138 -23.40 -4.87 23.32
N ARG A 139 -23.61 -3.63 22.90
CA ARG A 139 -22.74 -2.89 21.97
C ARG A 139 -21.79 -1.95 22.70
N ASP A 140 -21.52 -2.22 23.97
CA ASP A 140 -20.54 -1.46 24.73
C ASP A 140 -19.12 -1.66 24.20
N ASN A 141 -18.33 -0.61 24.42
CA ASN A 141 -16.95 -0.41 24.00
C ASN A 141 -16.72 -0.12 22.51
N LYS A 142 -17.02 1.13 22.15
CA LYS A 142 -16.09 1.91 21.32
C LYS A 142 -15.38 2.90 22.22
N ALA A 143 -14.30 2.44 22.85
CA ALA A 143 -13.42 3.32 23.63
C ALA A 143 -12.97 4.53 22.78
N LYS A 144 -12.63 5.65 23.43
CA LYS A 144 -12.07 6.83 22.76
C LYS A 144 -10.85 6.39 21.93
N GLY A 145 -10.83 6.73 20.64
CA GLY A 145 -9.78 6.29 19.70
C GLY A 145 -10.06 4.99 18.94
N TRP A 146 -11.23 4.36 19.11
CA TRP A 146 -11.59 3.16 18.36
C TRP A 146 -11.68 3.42 16.84
N LEU A 147 -10.88 2.69 16.07
CA LEU A 147 -10.96 2.66 14.61
C LEU A 147 -11.66 1.41 14.11
N ALA A 148 -12.45 1.56 13.04
CA ALA A 148 -13.03 0.41 12.36
C ALA A 148 -11.91 -0.52 11.84
N PRO A 149 -12.07 -1.86 11.85
CA PRO A 149 -10.99 -2.79 11.50
C PRO A 149 -10.37 -2.55 10.11
N SER A 150 -11.14 -2.02 9.15
CA SER A 150 -10.62 -1.67 7.82
C SER A 150 -9.69 -0.46 7.82
N LEU A 151 -9.88 0.47 8.77
CA LEU A 151 -9.05 1.66 8.98
C LEU A 151 -7.84 1.30 9.83
N GLN A 152 -8.05 0.61 10.96
CA GLN A 152 -6.98 0.12 11.83
C GLN A 152 -5.95 -0.70 11.07
N HIS A 153 -6.39 -1.57 10.15
CA HIS A 153 -5.51 -2.35 9.29
C HIS A 153 -4.46 -1.50 8.55
N ARG A 154 -4.78 -0.27 8.14
CA ARG A 154 -3.85 0.61 7.43
C ARG A 154 -2.71 1.05 8.35
N VAL A 155 -3.05 1.39 9.58
CA VAL A 155 -2.10 1.76 10.64
C VAL A 155 -1.22 0.55 10.95
N ASP A 156 -1.82 -0.58 11.31
CA ASP A 156 -1.11 -1.79 11.74
C ASP A 156 -0.15 -2.31 10.67
N THR A 157 -0.58 -2.29 9.41
CA THR A 157 0.22 -2.84 8.29
C THR A 157 1.37 -1.90 7.93
N THR A 158 1.16 -0.58 8.03
CA THR A 158 2.23 0.41 7.82
C THR A 158 3.27 0.27 8.93
N LEU A 159 2.85 0.25 10.20
CA LEU A 159 3.74 0.05 11.34
C LEU A 159 4.48 -1.29 11.27
N ALA A 160 3.80 -2.37 10.89
CA ALA A 160 4.44 -3.68 10.72
C ALA A 160 5.55 -3.67 9.67
N TRP A 161 5.48 -2.79 8.67
CA TRP A 161 6.54 -2.63 7.68
C TRP A 161 7.66 -1.70 8.14
N VAL A 162 7.34 -0.65 8.90
CA VAL A 162 8.34 0.18 9.59
C VAL A 162 9.21 -0.70 10.50
N ASN A 163 8.59 -1.47 11.40
CA ASN A 163 9.30 -2.36 12.33
C ASN A 163 10.17 -3.41 11.61
N ARG A 164 9.75 -3.85 10.41
CA ARG A 164 10.56 -4.76 9.60
C ARG A 164 11.75 -4.09 8.96
N LEU A 165 11.61 -2.85 8.53
CA LEU A 165 12.72 -2.09 7.98
C LEU A 165 13.73 -1.73 9.07
N GLU A 166 13.27 -1.40 10.28
CA GLU A 166 14.14 -1.22 11.46
C GLU A 166 14.95 -2.49 11.79
N GLN A 167 14.35 -3.68 11.60
CA GLN A 167 15.06 -4.95 11.77
C GLN A 167 16.05 -5.28 10.63
N LEU A 168 16.02 -4.53 9.52
CA LEU A 168 16.81 -4.83 8.32
C LEU A 168 17.83 -3.74 7.99
N ALA A 169 17.66 -2.53 8.51
CA ALA A 169 18.53 -1.38 8.29
C ALA A 169 18.62 -0.50 9.56
N PRO A 170 19.77 0.16 9.81
CA PRO A 170 19.96 1.05 10.95
C PRO A 170 19.23 2.39 10.72
N VAL A 171 17.90 2.37 10.87
CA VAL A 171 17.04 3.54 10.69
C VAL A 171 17.14 4.46 11.90
N SER A 172 17.33 5.76 11.67
CA SER A 172 17.43 6.79 12.71
C SER A 172 16.19 7.68 12.81
N ALA A 173 15.39 7.78 11.75
CA ALA A 173 14.23 8.66 11.73
C ALA A 173 13.13 8.21 10.77
N ILE A 174 11.93 8.78 10.93
CA ILE A 174 10.76 8.57 10.08
C ILE A 174 10.24 9.93 9.63
N SER A 175 9.87 10.07 8.36
CA SER A 175 9.01 11.17 7.90
C SER A 175 7.71 10.59 7.34
N THR A 176 6.57 11.15 7.73
CA THR A 176 5.27 10.73 7.19
C THR A 176 4.50 11.93 6.67
N GLU A 177 3.85 11.75 5.52
CA GLU A 177 2.89 12.73 5.07
C GLU A 177 1.70 12.75 6.05
N MET A 178 1.41 13.93 6.57
CA MET A 178 0.19 14.20 7.32
C MET A 178 -0.86 14.69 6.32
N VAL A 179 -1.96 13.96 6.28
CA VAL A 179 -2.80 13.91 5.09
C VAL A 179 -3.56 15.21 4.86
N ARG A 180 -3.54 15.56 3.58
CA ARG A 180 -3.93 16.78 2.86
C ARG A 180 -5.24 17.48 3.19
N PHE A 181 -6.19 16.85 3.87
CA PHE A 181 -7.54 17.42 4.01
C PHE A 181 -8.01 17.30 5.45
N ASP A 182 -7.86 18.36 6.24
CA ASP A 182 -8.65 18.42 7.46
C ASP A 182 -10.12 18.68 7.10
N MET A 183 -10.88 17.61 6.83
CA MET A 183 -12.29 17.71 6.46
C MET A 183 -13.11 18.49 7.49
N GLN A 184 -12.71 18.45 8.76
CA GLN A 184 -13.40 19.14 9.84
C GLN A 184 -13.11 20.65 9.80
N ALA A 185 -11.86 21.05 9.55
CA ALA A 185 -11.51 22.45 9.32
C ALA A 185 -12.09 22.98 7.98
N LEU A 186 -12.19 22.13 6.95
CA LEU A 186 -12.74 22.49 5.64
C LEU A 186 -14.28 22.56 5.62
N GLU A 187 -14.96 21.86 6.53
CA GLU A 187 -16.40 21.96 6.75
C GLU A 187 -16.75 23.12 7.68
N ASN A 188 -15.84 23.53 8.58
CA ASN A 188 -16.01 24.66 9.50
C ASN A 188 -14.79 25.60 9.47
N PRO A 189 -14.69 26.50 8.47
CA PRO A 189 -13.58 27.45 8.34
C PRO A 189 -13.50 28.52 9.46
N GLU A 190 -14.54 28.62 10.28
CA GLU A 190 -14.65 29.52 11.45
C GLU A 190 -14.08 28.91 12.75
N ILE A 191 -13.56 27.67 12.73
CA ILE A 191 -12.87 27.11 13.88
C ILE A 191 -11.56 27.91 14.07
N GLU A 192 -11.52 28.71 15.13
CA GLU A 192 -10.36 29.45 15.63
C GLU A 192 -9.24 28.50 16.08
N GLY A 193 -8.59 27.84 15.11
CA GLY A 193 -7.29 27.23 15.28
C GLY A 193 -6.25 28.18 14.71
N ALA A 194 -5.66 29.00 15.56
CA ALA A 194 -4.54 29.89 15.21
C ALA A 194 -3.51 29.12 14.37
N GLN A 195 -3.29 29.59 13.14
CA GLN A 195 -2.41 29.10 12.04
C GLN A 195 -3.11 28.57 10.78
N TYR A 196 -4.43 28.32 10.76
CA TYR A 196 -5.07 27.75 9.56
C TYR A 196 -5.63 28.76 8.53
N GLN A 197 -5.45 30.06 8.74
CA GLN A 197 -5.91 31.10 7.81
C GLN A 197 -4.73 31.84 7.16
N GLN A 198 -4.80 31.97 5.82
CA GLN A 198 -4.05 32.92 4.97
C GLN A 198 -2.65 32.53 4.43
N GLY A 199 -2.38 31.25 4.17
CA GLY A 199 -1.23 30.85 3.32
C GLY A 199 -1.64 30.49 1.88
N THR A 200 -0.81 30.80 0.87
CA THR A 200 -0.90 30.28 -0.51
C THR A 200 -1.07 28.75 -0.56
N LEU A 201 -0.54 28.06 0.45
CA LEU A 201 -0.65 26.61 0.66
C LEU A 201 -2.08 26.15 1.00
N ALA A 202 -2.85 26.91 1.80
CA ALA A 202 -4.20 26.53 2.20
C ALA A 202 -5.20 26.60 1.02
N GLY A 203 -5.11 27.66 0.21
CA GLY A 203 -5.90 27.77 -1.03
C GLY A 203 -5.58 26.65 -2.03
N TYR A 204 -4.33 26.19 -2.06
CA TYR A 204 -3.87 25.08 -2.87
C TYR A 204 -4.48 23.73 -2.43
N GLU A 205 -4.63 23.52 -1.12
CA GLU A 205 -5.25 22.31 -0.55
C GLU A 205 -6.73 22.21 -0.91
N VAL A 206 -7.51 23.28 -0.73
CA VAL A 206 -8.95 23.32 -1.09
C VAL A 206 -9.15 23.07 -2.58
N ARG A 207 -8.36 23.75 -3.42
CA ARG A 207 -8.44 23.59 -4.88
C ARG A 207 -8.22 22.15 -5.31
N GLU A 208 -7.24 21.48 -4.72
CA GLU A 208 -6.90 20.11 -5.08
C GLU A 208 -7.90 19.09 -4.55
N TYR A 209 -8.50 19.35 -3.37
CA TYR A 209 -9.66 18.59 -2.91
C TYR A 209 -10.79 18.63 -3.94
N LEU A 210 -11.12 19.84 -4.41
CA LEU A 210 -12.19 20.05 -5.39
C LEU A 210 -11.85 19.44 -6.75
N LEU A 211 -10.60 19.54 -7.20
CA LEU A 211 -10.13 18.88 -8.43
C LEU A 211 -10.33 17.37 -8.38
N GLU A 212 -10.03 16.74 -7.24
CA GLU A 212 -10.26 15.30 -7.07
C GLU A 212 -11.75 14.97 -6.95
N LYS A 213 -12.50 15.74 -6.15
CA LYS A 213 -13.95 15.55 -5.94
C LYS A 213 -14.78 15.72 -7.21
N TRP A 214 -14.40 16.65 -8.08
CA TRP A 214 -15.10 16.97 -9.32
C TRP A 214 -14.43 16.35 -10.55
N GLY A 215 -13.44 15.46 -10.34
CA GLY A 215 -12.81 14.68 -11.41
C GLY A 215 -12.08 15.54 -12.46
N ARG A 216 -11.57 16.71 -12.06
CA ARG A 216 -10.92 17.71 -12.93
C ARG A 216 -11.80 18.11 -14.12
N THR A 217 -13.10 18.25 -13.87
CA THR A 217 -14.09 18.66 -14.88
C THR A 217 -14.91 19.84 -14.40
N CYS A 218 -15.38 20.66 -15.32
CA CYS A 218 -16.38 21.67 -15.02
C CYS A 218 -17.69 20.97 -14.59
N ALA A 219 -18.21 21.31 -13.42
CA ALA A 219 -19.43 20.71 -12.88
C ALA A 219 -20.68 20.99 -13.72
N TYR A 220 -20.68 22.10 -14.47
CA TYR A 220 -21.83 22.53 -15.28
C TYR A 220 -21.82 21.97 -16.70
N CYS A 221 -20.72 22.17 -17.44
CA CYS A 221 -20.64 21.75 -18.84
C CYS A 221 -19.86 20.46 -19.07
N GLY A 222 -19.18 19.92 -18.06
CA GLY A 222 -18.37 18.71 -18.17
C GLY A 222 -17.03 18.88 -18.90
N ALA A 223 -16.68 20.11 -19.31
CA ALA A 223 -15.40 20.38 -19.97
C ALA A 223 -14.20 19.91 -19.14
N LYS A 224 -13.24 19.30 -19.84
CA LYS A 224 -11.96 18.82 -19.31
C LYS A 224 -10.82 19.63 -19.95
N ASN A 225 -9.63 19.60 -19.35
CA ASN A 225 -8.42 20.23 -19.90
C ASN A 225 -8.54 21.74 -20.15
N VAL A 226 -9.38 22.42 -19.37
CA VAL A 226 -9.51 23.89 -19.37
C VAL A 226 -9.14 24.42 -17.98
N PRO A 227 -8.71 25.69 -17.85
CA PRO A 227 -8.55 26.32 -16.56
C PRO A 227 -9.87 26.28 -15.76
N LEU A 228 -9.85 25.57 -14.63
CA LEU A 228 -10.99 25.47 -13.71
C LEU A 228 -10.85 26.46 -12.57
N GLN A 229 -11.94 27.13 -12.22
CA GLN A 229 -12.05 28.06 -11.10
C GLN A 229 -12.87 27.40 -9.99
N ILE A 230 -12.53 27.73 -8.74
CA ILE A 230 -13.37 27.35 -7.60
C ILE A 230 -14.61 28.24 -7.66
N GLU A 231 -15.78 27.61 -7.54
CA GLU A 231 -17.07 28.27 -7.70
C GLU A 231 -17.97 27.98 -6.49
N HIS A 232 -18.76 28.98 -6.09
CA HIS A 232 -19.72 28.90 -5.01
C HIS A 232 -21.13 28.55 -5.53
N ILE A 233 -21.57 27.32 -5.25
CA ILE A 233 -22.88 26.80 -5.65
C ILE A 233 -23.98 27.78 -5.21
N HIS A 234 -23.98 28.15 -3.93
CA HIS A 234 -24.68 29.31 -3.40
C HIS A 234 -23.72 30.51 -3.39
N PRO A 235 -24.00 31.59 -4.14
CA PRO A 235 -23.08 32.72 -4.29
C PRO A 235 -22.73 33.43 -2.98
N LYS A 236 -21.48 33.87 -2.83
CA LYS A 236 -21.03 34.65 -1.64
C LYS A 236 -21.85 35.92 -1.40
N SER A 237 -22.21 36.64 -2.47
CA SER A 237 -23.03 37.86 -2.39
C SER A 237 -24.43 37.61 -1.81
N LYS A 238 -24.87 36.35 -1.75
CA LYS A 238 -26.13 35.92 -1.14
C LYS A 238 -25.85 35.02 0.07
N SER A 239 -24.87 35.37 0.90
CA SER A 239 -24.47 34.65 2.12
C SER A 239 -24.00 33.19 1.93
N GLY A 240 -23.55 32.83 0.73
CA GLY A 240 -22.94 31.53 0.45
C GLY A 240 -21.64 31.28 1.21
N SER A 241 -21.59 30.21 2.01
CA SER A 241 -20.40 29.84 2.80
C SER A 241 -19.22 29.34 1.97
N ASP A 242 -18.00 29.44 2.51
CA ASP A 242 -16.77 28.85 1.95
C ASP A 242 -16.60 27.35 2.29
N ARG A 243 -17.64 26.70 2.84
CA ARG A 243 -17.61 25.28 3.19
C ARG A 243 -17.49 24.43 1.93
N ILE A 244 -16.78 23.31 1.99
CA ILE A 244 -16.65 22.34 0.88
C ILE A 244 -18.01 21.89 0.31
N GLY A 245 -19.05 21.84 1.14
CA GLY A 245 -20.40 21.49 0.73
C GLY A 245 -21.03 22.50 -0.24
N ASN A 246 -20.50 23.73 -0.30
CA ASN A 246 -20.94 24.81 -1.16
C ASN A 246 -19.97 25.10 -2.32
N LEU A 247 -18.84 24.39 -2.42
CA LEU A 247 -17.82 24.63 -3.44
C LEU A 247 -17.83 23.59 -4.55
N THR A 248 -17.63 24.06 -5.78
CA THR A 248 -17.48 23.25 -6.99
C THR A 248 -16.37 23.76 -7.90
N LEU A 249 -16.18 23.11 -9.06
CA LEU A 249 -15.30 23.57 -10.13
C LEU A 249 -16.09 23.98 -11.35
N ALA A 250 -15.77 25.14 -11.90
CA ALA A 250 -16.37 25.65 -13.14
C ALA A 250 -15.28 26.13 -14.10
N CYS A 251 -15.49 25.98 -15.41
CA CYS A 251 -14.68 26.72 -16.38
C CYS A 251 -15.06 28.20 -16.33
N GLN A 252 -14.17 29.08 -16.82
CA GLN A 252 -14.40 30.52 -16.84
C GLN A 252 -15.75 30.90 -17.46
N CYS A 253 -16.10 30.32 -18.61
CA CYS A 253 -17.37 30.57 -19.30
C CYS A 253 -18.60 30.23 -18.43
N CYS A 254 -18.62 29.08 -17.77
CA CYS A 254 -19.74 28.72 -16.91
C CYS A 254 -19.78 29.54 -15.62
N ASN A 255 -18.62 29.83 -15.04
CA ASN A 255 -18.52 30.64 -13.82
C ASN A 255 -19.06 32.06 -14.07
N GLN A 256 -18.66 32.68 -15.18
CA GLN A 256 -19.15 34.00 -15.58
C GLN A 256 -20.64 33.99 -15.93
N LYS A 257 -21.14 32.95 -16.62
CA LYS A 257 -22.57 32.83 -16.96
C LYS A 257 -23.46 32.65 -15.73
N LYS A 258 -22.99 31.91 -14.71
CA LYS A 258 -23.72 31.78 -13.45
C LYS A 258 -23.63 33.08 -12.64
N ALA A 259 -22.46 33.71 -12.58
CA ALA A 259 -22.20 34.91 -11.79
C ALA A 259 -22.78 34.77 -10.35
N ALA A 260 -23.57 35.74 -9.92
CA ALA A 260 -24.24 35.76 -8.61
C ALA A 260 -25.61 35.05 -8.58
N LEU A 261 -25.94 34.24 -9.61
CA LEU A 261 -27.18 33.47 -9.62
C LEU A 261 -27.07 32.24 -8.71
N PRO A 262 -28.10 31.93 -7.91
CA PRO A 262 -28.24 30.63 -7.26
C PRO A 262 -28.19 29.49 -8.29
N VAL A 263 -27.60 28.35 -7.93
CA VAL A 263 -27.44 27.22 -8.85
C VAL A 263 -28.79 26.68 -9.35
N GLU A 264 -29.83 26.80 -8.53
CA GLU A 264 -31.20 26.37 -8.84
C GLU A 264 -31.79 27.19 -9.99
N VAL A 265 -31.51 28.49 -10.01
CA VAL A 265 -31.94 29.41 -11.08
C VAL A 265 -31.11 29.17 -12.33
N PHE A 266 -29.79 29.05 -12.19
CA PHE A 266 -28.89 28.82 -13.32
C PHE A 266 -29.17 27.50 -14.05
N LEU A 267 -29.62 26.47 -13.31
CA LEU A 267 -29.92 25.14 -13.84
C LEU A 267 -31.42 24.82 -13.86
N ALA A 268 -32.30 25.83 -13.87
CA ALA A 268 -33.76 25.62 -13.86
C ALA A 268 -34.25 24.67 -14.96
N ARG A 269 -33.63 24.74 -16.15
CA ARG A 269 -33.94 23.87 -17.31
C ARG A 269 -33.19 22.52 -17.30
N LYS A 270 -32.40 22.21 -16.26
CA LYS A 270 -31.55 21.01 -16.14
C LYS A 270 -31.64 20.37 -14.74
N PRO A 271 -32.83 19.90 -14.30
CA PRO A 271 -33.06 19.41 -12.94
C PRO A 271 -32.21 18.20 -12.56
N GLU A 272 -31.94 17.28 -13.51
CA GLU A 272 -31.08 16.12 -13.26
C GLU A 272 -29.62 16.51 -12.99
N LEU A 273 -29.11 17.54 -13.68
CA LEU A 273 -27.77 18.06 -13.46
C LEU A 273 -27.67 18.76 -12.10
N LEU A 274 -28.68 19.55 -11.74
CA LEU A 274 -28.78 20.18 -10.42
C LEU A 274 -28.75 19.14 -9.30
N LYS A 275 -29.59 18.09 -9.39
CA LYS A 275 -29.62 16.98 -8.43
C LYS A 275 -28.28 16.28 -8.33
N ARG A 276 -27.58 16.09 -9.46
CA ARG A 276 -26.24 15.50 -9.49
C ARG A 276 -25.22 16.39 -8.76
N ILE A 277 -25.20 17.68 -9.04
CA ILE A 277 -24.27 18.65 -8.44
C ILE A 277 -24.49 18.73 -6.93
N LEU A 278 -25.74 18.94 -6.48
CA LEU A 278 -26.07 19.00 -5.06
C LEU A 278 -25.76 17.68 -4.34
N GLY A 279 -26.04 16.54 -4.98
CA GLY A 279 -25.70 15.23 -4.46
C GLY A 279 -24.18 14.99 -4.37
N GLN A 280 -23.40 15.47 -5.34
CA GLN A 280 -21.95 15.36 -5.36
C GLN A 280 -21.28 16.32 -4.37
N ALA A 281 -21.80 17.53 -4.22
CA ALA A 281 -21.34 18.51 -3.25
C ALA A 281 -21.45 17.98 -1.81
N LYS A 282 -22.52 17.23 -1.49
CA LYS A 282 -22.72 16.58 -0.18
C LYS A 282 -21.92 15.28 0.02
N ARG A 283 -21.34 14.69 -1.03
CA ARG A 283 -20.60 13.42 -0.91
C ARG A 283 -19.17 13.67 -0.43
N PRO A 284 -18.75 13.11 0.73
CA PRO A 284 -17.35 13.17 1.13
C PRO A 284 -16.50 12.26 0.23
N LEU A 285 -15.25 12.67 -0.01
CA LEU A 285 -14.27 11.79 -0.65
C LEU A 285 -13.97 10.61 0.28
N LYS A 286 -14.58 9.44 0.00
CA LYS A 286 -14.41 8.23 0.83
C LYS A 286 -12.94 7.86 1.04
N ASP A 287 -12.13 8.03 0.00
CA ASP A 287 -10.70 7.73 0.06
C ASP A 287 -9.97 8.72 0.98
N ALA A 288 -10.24 10.03 0.87
CA ALA A 288 -9.69 11.06 1.76
C ALA A 288 -10.14 10.88 3.22
N ALA A 289 -11.44 10.68 3.45
CA ALA A 289 -11.99 10.47 4.79
C ALA A 289 -11.36 9.27 5.51
N ALA A 290 -11.12 8.19 4.76
CA ALA A 290 -10.50 6.99 5.32
C ALA A 290 -9.02 7.19 5.68
N VAL A 291 -8.31 8.10 5.01
CA VAL A 291 -6.91 8.42 5.33
C VAL A 291 -6.84 9.44 6.48
N ASN A 292 -7.69 10.48 6.44
CA ASN A 292 -7.81 11.48 7.50
C ASN A 292 -8.17 10.87 8.85
N SER A 293 -9.11 9.93 8.87
CA SER A 293 -9.49 9.22 10.11
C SER A 293 -8.35 8.39 10.72
N THR A 294 -7.34 8.03 9.92
CA THR A 294 -6.17 7.26 10.39
C THR A 294 -4.93 8.11 10.65
N ARG A 295 -4.91 9.40 10.29
CA ARG A 295 -3.68 10.23 10.27
C ARG A 295 -2.99 10.28 11.65
N TRP A 296 -3.75 10.63 12.69
CA TRP A 296 -3.22 10.76 14.05
C TRP A 296 -2.93 9.42 14.69
N ALA A 297 -3.77 8.41 14.42
CA ALA A 297 -3.51 7.05 14.88
C ALA A 297 -2.20 6.49 14.31
N LEU A 298 -1.91 6.76 13.03
CA LEU A 298 -0.64 6.39 12.41
C LEU A 298 0.53 7.17 13.03
N VAL A 299 0.46 8.50 13.10
CA VAL A 299 1.53 9.31 13.69
C VAL A 299 1.84 8.87 15.12
N ASN A 300 0.82 8.66 15.95
CA ASN A 300 1.00 8.21 17.32
C ASN A 300 1.58 6.80 17.39
N ALA A 301 1.16 5.89 16.50
CA ALA A 301 1.73 4.56 16.42
C ALA A 301 3.21 4.60 15.98
N LEU A 302 3.59 5.48 15.05
CA LEU A 302 4.98 5.67 14.63
C LEU A 302 5.84 6.22 15.77
N LYS A 303 5.32 7.14 16.60
CA LYS A 303 6.04 7.63 17.78
C LYS A 303 6.42 6.52 18.77
N THR A 304 5.68 5.41 18.81
CA THR A 304 6.00 4.28 19.69
C THR A 304 7.24 3.50 19.28
N THR A 305 7.79 3.72 18.08
CA THR A 305 9.07 3.08 17.68
C THR A 305 10.27 3.68 18.42
N GLY A 306 10.12 4.86 19.03
CA GLY A 306 11.21 5.60 19.66
C GLY A 306 12.07 6.40 18.67
N LEU A 307 11.78 6.34 17.37
CA LEU A 307 12.46 7.13 16.35
C LEU A 307 11.93 8.57 16.28
N VAL A 308 12.75 9.49 15.78
CA VAL A 308 12.31 10.86 15.49
C VAL A 308 11.30 10.82 14.34
N VAL A 309 10.08 11.32 14.58
CA VAL A 309 8.99 11.35 13.58
C VAL A 309 8.75 12.78 13.11
N GLU A 310 9.05 13.06 11.84
CA GLU A 310 8.69 14.29 11.14
C GLU A 310 7.33 14.10 10.43
N THR A 311 6.46 15.10 10.54
CA THR A 311 5.22 15.17 9.76
C THR A 311 5.33 16.25 8.69
N ALA A 312 4.99 15.94 7.44
CA ALA A 312 5.03 16.90 6.33
C ALA A 312 3.66 17.04 5.65
N SER A 313 3.38 18.20 5.04
CA SER A 313 2.16 18.40 4.27
C SER A 313 2.26 17.79 2.87
N GLY A 314 1.14 17.32 2.33
CA GLY A 314 1.08 16.86 0.94
C GLY A 314 1.38 17.96 -0.10
N GLY A 315 1.19 19.23 0.28
CA GLY A 315 1.64 20.38 -0.51
C GLY A 315 3.16 20.40 -0.68
N ARG A 316 3.92 20.16 0.40
CA ARG A 316 5.37 20.04 0.37
C ARG A 316 5.82 18.84 -0.47
N THR A 317 5.18 17.67 -0.31
CA THR A 317 5.47 16.47 -1.12
C THR A 317 5.32 16.77 -2.62
N LYS A 318 4.22 17.43 -3.02
CA LYS A 318 3.97 17.81 -4.42
C LYS A 318 4.99 18.83 -4.93
N PHE A 319 5.32 19.84 -4.13
CA PHE A 319 6.34 20.84 -4.48
C PHE A 319 7.69 20.18 -4.74
N ASN A 320 8.18 19.37 -3.79
CA ASN A 320 9.45 18.66 -3.93
C ASN A 320 9.47 17.79 -5.19
N ARG A 321 8.40 17.02 -5.45
CA ARG A 321 8.29 16.17 -6.64
C ARG A 321 8.40 16.98 -7.94
N MET A 322 7.69 18.10 -8.04
CA MET A 322 7.69 18.96 -9.24
C MET A 322 9.04 19.66 -9.42
N ALA A 323 9.60 20.22 -8.35
CA ALA A 323 10.89 20.90 -8.38
C ALA A 323 12.04 19.96 -8.79
N LEU A 324 11.97 18.69 -8.40
CA LEU A 324 12.99 17.68 -8.70
C LEU A 324 12.71 16.87 -9.98
N GLY A 325 11.62 17.15 -10.70
CA GLY A 325 11.26 16.44 -11.94
C GLY A 325 10.95 14.95 -11.75
N ILE A 326 10.43 14.55 -10.59
CA ILE A 326 10.23 13.13 -10.25
C ILE A 326 8.84 12.65 -10.71
N PRO A 327 8.74 11.48 -11.37
CA PRO A 327 7.46 10.95 -11.80
C PRO A 327 6.58 10.54 -10.62
N LYS A 328 5.25 10.64 -10.81
CA LYS A 328 4.29 10.34 -9.75
C LYS A 328 4.07 8.84 -9.60
N THR A 329 4.54 8.28 -8.49
CA THR A 329 4.16 6.95 -7.99
C THR A 329 3.99 7.02 -6.48
N HIS A 330 3.33 6.04 -5.84
CA HIS A 330 3.18 6.09 -4.38
C HIS A 330 4.54 6.03 -3.66
N ALA A 331 5.46 5.18 -4.11
CA ALA A 331 6.78 5.07 -3.47
C ALA A 331 7.66 6.31 -3.70
N LEU A 332 7.59 6.94 -4.87
CA LEU A 332 8.34 8.18 -5.15
C LEU A 332 7.72 9.39 -4.47
N ASP A 333 6.39 9.44 -4.35
CA ASP A 333 5.70 10.43 -3.52
C ASP A 333 6.21 10.32 -2.07
N ALA A 334 6.35 9.09 -1.53
CA ALA A 334 6.96 8.88 -0.21
C ALA A 334 8.41 9.40 -0.13
N ALA A 335 9.24 9.18 -1.14
CA ALA A 335 10.61 9.72 -1.15
C ALA A 335 10.67 11.27 -1.10
N CYS A 336 9.62 11.93 -1.60
CA CYS A 336 9.48 13.39 -1.61
C CYS A 336 8.92 13.96 -0.29
N VAL A 337 8.52 13.14 0.68
CA VAL A 337 7.95 13.60 1.96
C VAL A 337 9.01 14.29 2.84
N GLY A 338 8.63 15.38 3.50
CA GLY A 338 9.50 16.13 4.41
C GLY A 338 10.44 17.11 3.71
N HIS A 339 11.53 17.45 4.39
CA HIS A 339 12.57 18.28 3.80
C HIS A 339 13.41 17.49 2.78
N VAL A 340 13.43 17.95 1.51
CA VAL A 340 14.21 17.36 0.41
C VAL A 340 14.68 18.49 -0.51
N ASN A 341 16.00 18.68 -0.61
CA ASN A 341 16.60 19.68 -1.50
C ASN A 341 17.13 19.08 -2.80
N ALA A 342 17.66 17.85 -2.72
CA ALA A 342 18.15 17.10 -3.88
C ALA A 342 17.87 15.62 -3.68
N MET A 343 17.63 14.89 -4.78
CA MET A 343 17.36 13.45 -4.73
C MET A 343 18.16 12.69 -5.78
N THR A 344 18.84 11.62 -5.35
CA THR A 344 19.59 10.72 -6.21
C THR A 344 19.11 9.27 -6.07
N GLY A 345 19.37 8.46 -7.09
CA GLY A 345 19.07 7.03 -7.04
C GLY A 345 17.57 6.69 -6.98
N TRP A 346 16.68 7.61 -7.35
CA TRP A 346 15.23 7.39 -7.30
C TRP A 346 14.72 6.48 -8.43
N HIS A 347 15.43 6.42 -9.56
CA HIS A 347 15.07 5.57 -10.70
C HIS A 347 15.41 4.10 -10.42
N LYS A 348 14.59 3.46 -9.58
CA LYS A 348 14.77 2.10 -9.08
C LYS A 348 13.46 1.31 -9.17
N PRO A 349 13.52 -0.03 -9.27
CA PRO A 349 12.32 -0.84 -9.20
C PRO A 349 11.67 -0.74 -7.81
N THR A 350 10.37 -0.94 -7.76
CA THR A 350 9.58 -0.84 -6.53
C THR A 350 9.11 -2.22 -6.09
N LEU A 351 9.32 -2.58 -4.82
CA LEU A 351 8.81 -3.83 -4.27
C LEU A 351 7.38 -3.63 -3.79
N ARG A 352 6.41 -4.17 -4.51
CA ARG A 352 5.01 -4.16 -4.13
C ARG A 352 4.73 -5.23 -3.08
N LEU A 353 4.13 -4.79 -1.98
CA LEU A 353 3.82 -5.54 -0.79
C LEU A 353 2.30 -5.68 -0.68
N LYS A 354 1.78 -6.89 -0.80
CA LYS A 354 0.34 -7.14 -0.69
C LYS A 354 0.05 -7.86 0.61
N ALA A 355 -0.77 -7.28 1.49
CA ALA A 355 -1.20 -8.00 2.69
C ALA A 355 -2.05 -9.22 2.30
N MET A 356 -1.54 -10.43 2.58
CA MET A 356 -2.17 -11.72 2.27
C MET A 356 -2.81 -12.38 3.50
N GLY A 357 -2.37 -12.02 4.70
CA GLY A 357 -2.81 -12.61 5.97
C GLY A 357 -2.10 -13.93 6.26
N ARG A 358 -2.23 -14.44 7.50
CA ARG A 358 -1.56 -15.65 8.00
C ARG A 358 -2.55 -16.82 8.21
N GLY A 359 -3.44 -16.99 7.24
CA GLY A 359 -4.54 -17.94 7.25
C GLY A 359 -5.89 -17.34 7.63
N SER A 360 -6.86 -18.21 7.94
CA SER A 360 -8.23 -17.85 8.29
C SER A 360 -8.55 -18.32 9.71
N TYR A 361 -9.18 -17.45 10.51
CA TYR A 361 -9.78 -17.82 11.80
C TYR A 361 -11.11 -18.57 11.61
N GLN A 362 -11.79 -18.33 10.47
CA GLN A 362 -13.02 -19.03 10.13
C GLN A 362 -12.67 -20.35 9.44
N ARG A 363 -12.94 -21.46 10.12
CA ARG A 363 -12.74 -22.82 9.57
C ARG A 363 -13.84 -23.22 8.60
N THR A 364 -15.10 -22.85 8.87
CA THR A 364 -16.22 -23.18 8.00
C THR A 364 -16.25 -22.23 6.80
N ARG A 365 -15.99 -22.76 5.60
CA ARG A 365 -16.21 -22.03 4.35
C ARG A 365 -17.70 -22.00 4.06
N LEU A 366 -18.20 -20.80 3.77
CA LEU A 366 -19.59 -20.60 3.39
C LEU A 366 -19.69 -20.36 1.88
N ASP A 367 -20.80 -20.72 1.28
CA ASP A 367 -21.18 -20.25 -0.06
C ASP A 367 -21.67 -18.78 -0.03
N LYS A 368 -22.11 -18.26 -1.18
CA LYS A 368 -22.62 -16.88 -1.28
C LYS A 368 -23.92 -16.64 -0.49
N TYR A 369 -24.65 -17.69 -0.14
CA TYR A 369 -25.91 -17.64 0.62
C TYR A 369 -25.70 -17.83 2.13
N GLY A 370 -24.51 -18.25 2.55
CA GLY A 370 -24.16 -18.48 3.95
C GLY A 370 -24.28 -19.94 4.40
N SER A 371 -24.46 -20.89 3.49
CA SER A 371 -24.49 -22.33 3.77
C SER A 371 -23.07 -22.91 3.80
N ALA A 372 -22.84 -23.91 4.64
CA ALA A 372 -21.53 -24.53 4.77
C ALA A 372 -21.16 -25.29 3.49
N ARG A 373 -20.04 -24.91 2.87
CA ARG A 373 -19.47 -25.57 1.67
C ARG A 373 -18.34 -26.54 2.02
N GLY A 374 -17.71 -26.37 3.18
CA GLY A 374 -16.63 -27.24 3.63
C GLY A 374 -15.86 -26.64 4.80
N TYR A 375 -14.88 -27.38 5.30
CA TYR A 375 -14.11 -27.01 6.49
C TYR A 375 -12.61 -26.95 6.16
N LEU A 376 -11.94 -25.91 6.66
CA LEU A 376 -10.49 -25.86 6.69
C LEU A 376 -9.96 -26.89 7.70
N THR A 377 -8.78 -27.43 7.37
CA THR A 377 -8.01 -28.34 8.23
C THR A 377 -7.78 -27.72 9.61
N ARG A 378 -7.69 -28.57 10.65
CA ARG A 378 -7.33 -28.13 12.01
C ARG A 378 -5.88 -27.64 12.06
N SER A 379 -4.99 -28.40 11.43
CA SER A 379 -3.58 -28.02 11.28
C SER A 379 -3.39 -27.06 10.10
N LYS A 380 -2.57 -26.02 10.33
CA LYS A 380 -2.09 -25.09 9.28
C LYS A 380 -0.83 -25.59 8.59
N SER A 381 -0.13 -26.54 9.19
CA SER A 381 1.11 -27.14 8.69
C SER A 381 0.84 -28.55 8.20
N ILE A 382 1.31 -28.87 6.99
CA ILE A 382 1.23 -30.21 6.40
C ILE A 382 2.62 -30.57 5.89
N GLN A 383 3.17 -31.69 6.35
CA GLN A 383 4.51 -32.16 5.98
C GLN A 383 5.63 -31.11 6.18
N GLY A 384 5.49 -30.26 7.20
CA GLY A 384 6.46 -29.18 7.47
C GLY A 384 6.29 -27.92 6.63
N PHE A 385 5.25 -27.81 5.79
CA PHE A 385 4.94 -26.65 4.96
C PHE A 385 3.66 -25.95 5.40
N GLN A 386 3.59 -24.63 5.20
CA GLN A 386 2.38 -23.84 5.40
C GLN A 386 1.96 -23.10 4.13
N THR A 387 0.65 -22.89 3.97
CA THR A 387 0.14 -22.09 2.83
C THR A 387 0.71 -20.68 2.91
N GLY A 388 1.39 -20.26 1.84
CA GLY A 388 2.06 -18.97 1.73
C GLY A 388 3.59 -19.04 1.85
N ASP A 389 4.15 -20.18 2.25
CA ASP A 389 5.59 -20.43 2.16
C ASP A 389 6.05 -20.31 0.70
N MET A 390 7.22 -19.72 0.50
CA MET A 390 7.92 -19.75 -0.79
C MET A 390 8.71 -21.05 -0.85
N VAL A 391 8.47 -21.83 -1.91
CA VAL A 391 9.12 -23.12 -2.13
C VAL A 391 9.80 -23.16 -3.50
N LYS A 392 10.87 -23.95 -3.58
CA LYS A 392 11.44 -24.44 -4.83
C LYS A 392 11.06 -25.91 -4.92
N ALA A 393 10.38 -26.31 -5.98
CA ALA A 393 10.07 -27.70 -6.25
C ALA A 393 10.84 -28.20 -7.46
N GLU A 394 11.63 -29.27 -7.26
CA GLU A 394 12.42 -29.90 -8.32
C GLU A 394 11.79 -31.26 -8.64
N VAL A 395 10.94 -31.29 -9.66
CA VAL A 395 10.19 -32.49 -10.05
C VAL A 395 11.00 -33.25 -11.09
N THR A 396 11.40 -34.48 -10.77
CA THR A 396 12.27 -35.31 -11.62
C THR A 396 11.51 -36.27 -12.53
N GLN A 397 10.23 -36.55 -12.25
CA GLN A 397 9.43 -37.53 -12.98
C GLN A 397 7.98 -37.07 -13.22
N GLY A 398 7.38 -37.59 -14.30
CA GLY A 398 5.97 -37.38 -14.64
C GLY A 398 5.69 -36.13 -15.48
N LYS A 399 4.41 -35.77 -15.63
CA LYS A 399 3.96 -34.68 -16.52
C LYS A 399 4.39 -33.27 -16.10
N LYS A 400 4.98 -33.12 -14.91
CA LYS A 400 5.29 -31.80 -14.28
C LYS A 400 6.79 -31.62 -14.06
N THR A 401 7.62 -32.41 -14.75
CA THR A 401 9.08 -32.34 -14.65
C THR A 401 9.59 -30.92 -14.86
N GLY A 402 10.56 -30.52 -14.04
CA GLY A 402 11.15 -29.18 -14.07
C GLY A 402 11.21 -28.51 -12.69
N ILE A 403 11.77 -27.30 -12.68
CA ILE A 403 11.97 -26.50 -11.47
C ILE A 403 10.87 -25.46 -11.36
N HIS A 404 10.08 -25.54 -10.28
CA HIS A 404 8.98 -24.64 -10.01
C HIS A 404 9.26 -23.84 -8.75
N THR A 405 9.46 -22.52 -8.89
CA THR A 405 9.64 -21.64 -7.74
C THR A 405 8.41 -20.76 -7.55
N GLY A 406 7.83 -20.78 -6.36
CA GLY A 406 6.58 -20.08 -6.13
C GLY A 406 6.02 -20.28 -4.73
N ARG A 407 4.85 -19.70 -4.49
CA ARG A 407 4.16 -19.86 -3.21
C ARG A 407 3.33 -21.12 -3.18
N VAL A 408 3.45 -21.85 -2.09
CA VAL A 408 2.72 -23.10 -1.91
C VAL A 408 1.35 -22.86 -1.28
N ALA A 409 0.33 -23.56 -1.78
CA ALA A 409 -0.92 -23.82 -1.10
C ALA A 409 -0.96 -25.30 -0.70
N VAL A 410 -0.87 -25.55 0.61
CA VAL A 410 -0.79 -26.91 1.13
C VAL A 410 -2.14 -27.61 1.09
N ARG A 411 -2.12 -28.92 0.94
CA ARG A 411 -3.31 -29.80 0.93
C ARG A 411 -3.04 -30.97 1.86
N ALA A 412 -4.09 -31.45 2.52
CA ALA A 412 -3.98 -32.57 3.46
C ALA A 412 -3.34 -33.83 2.84
N SER A 413 -3.48 -34.03 1.53
CA SER A 413 -2.89 -35.15 0.80
C SER A 413 -1.36 -35.13 0.70
N GLY A 414 -0.69 -34.03 1.06
CA GLY A 414 0.76 -33.87 0.83
C GLY A 414 1.15 -33.57 -0.61
N SER A 415 0.17 -33.39 -1.51
CA SER A 415 0.37 -32.90 -2.88
C SER A 415 -0.11 -31.46 -2.99
N PHE A 416 0.81 -30.53 -3.17
CA PHE A 416 0.58 -29.09 -3.06
C PHE A 416 0.32 -28.42 -4.41
N ASN A 417 -0.26 -27.23 -4.35
CA ASN A 417 -0.35 -26.35 -5.52
C ASN A 417 0.67 -25.23 -5.37
N ILE A 418 1.48 -24.99 -6.40
CA ILE A 418 2.53 -23.97 -6.40
C ILE A 418 2.14 -22.88 -7.39
N GLN A 419 2.00 -21.65 -6.90
CA GLN A 419 1.78 -20.48 -7.74
C GLN A 419 3.14 -19.94 -8.19
N THR A 420 3.49 -20.19 -9.45
CA THR A 420 4.71 -19.69 -10.08
C THR A 420 4.43 -18.40 -10.86
N ARG A 421 5.48 -17.83 -11.45
CA ARG A 421 5.40 -16.71 -12.41
C ARG A 421 4.53 -17.02 -13.62
N HIS A 422 4.64 -18.25 -14.12
CA HIS A 422 4.03 -18.69 -15.36
C HIS A 422 2.62 -19.28 -15.16
N GLY A 423 2.20 -19.48 -13.92
CA GLY A 423 0.85 -19.96 -13.61
C GLY A 423 0.78 -20.85 -12.37
N LEU A 424 -0.35 -21.53 -12.23
CA LEU A 424 -0.60 -22.45 -11.12
C LEU A 424 -0.18 -23.86 -11.53
N VAL A 425 0.78 -24.44 -10.83
CA VAL A 425 1.18 -25.85 -10.97
C VAL A 425 0.52 -26.64 -9.86
N GLN A 426 -0.45 -27.49 -10.19
CA GLN A 426 -1.26 -28.20 -9.19
C GLN A 426 -0.67 -29.58 -8.88
N GLY A 427 -0.90 -30.08 -7.66
CA GLY A 427 -0.61 -31.46 -7.26
C GLY A 427 0.87 -31.88 -7.39
N VAL A 428 1.78 -31.05 -6.90
CA VAL A 428 3.22 -31.36 -6.77
C VAL A 428 3.46 -32.00 -5.40
N SER A 429 4.07 -33.18 -5.34
CA SER A 429 4.36 -33.84 -4.05
C SER A 429 5.29 -32.99 -3.19
N HIS A 430 5.02 -32.92 -1.88
CA HIS A 430 5.88 -32.25 -0.90
C HIS A 430 7.33 -32.77 -0.92
N ARG A 431 7.56 -34.02 -1.31
CA ARG A 431 8.90 -34.63 -1.42
C ARG A 431 9.81 -33.91 -2.40
N TYR A 432 9.23 -33.28 -3.42
CA TYR A 432 9.98 -32.48 -4.39
C TYR A 432 10.18 -31.04 -3.93
N CYS A 433 9.55 -30.61 -2.82
CA CYS A 433 9.53 -29.23 -2.39
C CYS A 433 10.59 -28.97 -1.31
N THR A 434 11.28 -27.85 -1.42
CA THR A 434 12.15 -27.29 -0.38
C THR A 434 11.69 -25.88 -0.03
N VAL A 435 11.63 -25.56 1.26
CA VAL A 435 11.27 -24.22 1.73
C VAL A 435 12.42 -23.25 1.45
N VAL A 436 12.13 -22.21 0.68
CA VAL A 436 13.05 -21.11 0.40
C VAL A 436 12.87 -19.98 1.41
N GLN A 437 11.62 -19.65 1.73
CA GLN A 437 11.28 -18.62 2.72
C GLN A 437 9.92 -18.93 3.34
N ARG A 438 9.82 -18.85 4.68
CA ARG A 438 8.56 -19.01 5.39
C ARG A 438 7.59 -17.87 5.10
N GLY A 439 6.30 -18.18 5.06
CA GLY A 439 5.23 -17.22 4.83
C GLY A 439 5.12 -16.22 5.98
N ASP A 440 5.28 -14.93 5.69
CA ASP A 440 5.24 -13.85 6.68
C ASP A 440 3.93 -13.05 6.69
N GLY A 441 2.97 -13.47 5.85
CA GLY A 441 1.66 -12.84 5.69
C GLY A 441 1.56 -11.80 4.57
N TYR A 442 2.63 -11.56 3.81
CA TYR A 442 2.65 -10.62 2.68
C TYR A 442 2.99 -11.34 1.39
N GLY A 443 2.44 -10.89 0.27
CA GLY A 443 2.87 -11.26 -1.08
C GLY A 443 3.81 -10.19 -1.60
N TYR A 444 4.80 -10.62 -2.38
CA TYR A 444 5.88 -9.78 -2.89
C TYR A 444 5.86 -9.82 -4.41
N GLN A 445 5.97 -8.64 -5.03
CA GLN A 445 6.07 -8.51 -6.48
C GLN A 445 7.03 -7.35 -6.77
N LEU A 446 8.11 -7.61 -7.52
CA LEU A 446 8.94 -6.53 -8.03
C LEU A 446 8.22 -5.88 -9.21
N VAL A 447 8.12 -4.56 -9.19
CA VAL A 447 7.60 -3.73 -10.27
C VAL A 447 8.80 -3.04 -10.91
N ALA A 448 8.91 -3.11 -12.24
CA ALA A 448 9.98 -2.48 -13.01
C ALA A 448 10.04 -0.96 -12.77
N LYS A 449 11.16 -0.35 -13.17
CA LYS A 449 11.34 1.11 -13.07
C LYS A 449 10.26 1.82 -13.86
N THR A 450 9.89 3.02 -13.42
CA THR A 450 8.97 3.86 -14.18
C THR A 450 9.75 4.56 -15.28
N ASP A 451 9.32 4.44 -16.53
CA ASP A 451 9.92 5.18 -17.64
C ASP A 451 9.85 6.68 -17.38
N ALA A 452 10.75 7.46 -17.97
CA ALA A 452 10.82 8.93 -17.83
C ALA A 452 9.49 9.66 -18.15
N THR A 453 8.58 9.00 -18.85
CA THR A 453 7.23 9.51 -19.21
C THR A 453 6.16 9.24 -18.14
N GLY A 454 6.50 8.57 -17.03
CA GLY A 454 5.59 8.32 -15.90
C GLY A 454 4.55 7.21 -16.14
N THR A 455 4.74 6.40 -17.18
CA THR A 455 3.84 5.27 -17.48
C THR A 455 4.10 4.13 -16.49
N PRO A 456 3.12 3.68 -15.68
CA PRO A 456 3.31 2.54 -14.80
C PRO A 456 3.54 1.27 -15.64
N PRO A 457 4.45 0.36 -15.23
CA PRO A 457 4.61 -0.93 -15.90
C PRO A 457 3.27 -1.68 -15.96
N LYS A 458 2.99 -2.36 -17.07
CA LYS A 458 1.76 -3.13 -17.23
C LYS A 458 1.72 -4.22 -16.15
N GLN A 459 0.51 -4.65 -15.75
CA GLN A 459 0.29 -5.67 -14.70
C GLN A 459 1.04 -7.00 -14.91
N GLY A 460 1.57 -7.25 -16.12
CA GLY A 460 2.31 -8.45 -16.53
C GLY A 460 3.81 -8.47 -16.22
N ASP A 461 4.44 -7.36 -15.83
CA ASP A 461 5.90 -7.31 -15.56
C ASP A 461 6.29 -7.85 -14.17
N ALA A 462 5.49 -8.80 -13.68
CA ALA A 462 5.57 -9.34 -12.33
C ALA A 462 6.62 -10.44 -12.22
N SER A 463 7.68 -10.20 -11.46
CA SER A 463 8.60 -11.28 -11.10
C SER A 463 7.98 -12.29 -10.12
N HIS A 464 6.88 -12.02 -9.41
CA HIS A 464 6.17 -13.07 -8.66
C HIS A 464 4.70 -12.68 -8.51
N PRO A 465 3.75 -13.35 -9.20
CA PRO A 465 2.34 -13.08 -9.00
C PRO A 465 1.96 -13.48 -7.56
N ALA A 466 1.46 -12.52 -6.80
CA ALA A 466 0.89 -12.77 -5.49
C ALA A 466 -0.26 -13.78 -5.62
N LEU A 467 -0.24 -14.85 -4.82
CA LEU A 467 -1.36 -15.79 -4.70
C LEU A 467 -2.69 -15.02 -4.59
N TYR A 468 -3.55 -15.13 -5.59
CA TYR A 468 -4.95 -14.76 -5.42
C TYR A 468 -5.65 -16.00 -4.85
N LEU A 469 -5.78 -16.09 -3.53
CA LEU A 469 -6.86 -16.89 -2.94
C LEU A 469 -8.11 -16.02 -3.05
N PRO A 470 -8.84 -16.14 -4.16
CA PRO A 470 -9.82 -17.20 -4.35
C PRO A 470 -9.73 -17.79 -5.77
N GLY A 471 -9.20 -19.00 -5.90
CA GLY A 471 -9.56 -19.80 -7.07
C GLY A 471 -11.07 -19.98 -7.07
N LEU A 472 -11.76 -19.48 -8.10
CA LEU A 472 -13.21 -19.65 -8.31
C LEU A 472 -13.63 -21.13 -8.35
N LYS A 473 -12.66 -22.05 -8.49
CA LYS A 473 -12.82 -23.51 -8.41
C LYS A 473 -11.61 -24.17 -7.74
N ALA A 474 -11.09 -23.63 -6.64
CA ALA A 474 -10.11 -24.37 -5.85
C ALA A 474 -10.83 -25.51 -5.12
N GLU A 475 -10.81 -26.71 -5.68
CA GLU A 475 -11.11 -27.94 -4.96
C GLU A 475 -10.02 -28.14 -3.90
N VAL A 476 -10.21 -27.51 -2.74
CA VAL A 476 -9.29 -27.64 -1.60
C VAL A 476 -9.70 -28.85 -0.79
N SER A 477 -8.68 -29.55 -0.26
CA SER A 477 -8.78 -30.79 0.51
C SER A 477 -9.98 -30.78 1.46
N ARG A 478 -10.92 -31.69 1.22
CA ARG A 478 -11.94 -32.05 2.19
C ARG A 478 -11.22 -32.77 3.32
N ALA A 479 -11.46 -32.39 4.57
CA ALA A 479 -11.32 -33.38 5.62
C ALA A 479 -12.40 -34.43 5.34
N ASN A 480 -12.03 -35.71 5.25
CA ASN A 480 -13.02 -36.75 5.48
C ASN A 480 -13.58 -36.52 6.87
N ARG A 481 -14.90 -36.71 7.01
CA ARG A 481 -15.64 -36.45 8.25
C ARG A 481 -14.99 -37.11 9.44
#